data_AF-A0A964TX00-F1
#
_entry.id   AF-A0A964TX00-F1
#
_cell.length_a   1.000
_cell.length_b   1.000
_cell.length_c   1.000
_cell.angle_alpha   90.00
_cell.angle_beta   90.00
_cell.angle_gamma   90.00
#
_symmetry.space_group_name_H-M   'P 1'
#
loop_
_entity.id
_entity.type
_entity.pdbx_description
1 polymer ?
#
loop_
_entity_poly.entity_id
_entity_poly.type
_entity_poly.pdbx_seq_one_letter_code
_entity_poly.pdbx_strand_id
1 'polypeptide(L)'
;MAMHRKTITLTEQQDDWVKSQIASGHFGNDSEYIRDLIRRDQQAKERLATLRQALAEGESSGQPRPLDTSAIKAAGRERIKTGD
;
A
#
# COMPACT_ATOMS: atom_id res chain seq x y z
N MET A 1 8.31 18.93 -9.81
CA MET A 1 9.37 17.96 -10.16
C MET A 1 9.49 17.89 -11.67
N ALA A 2 10.70 17.70 -12.21
CA ALA A 2 10.90 17.55 -13.64
C ALA A 2 10.35 16.18 -14.13
N MET A 3 9.65 16.17 -15.27
CA MET A 3 9.22 14.94 -15.91
C MET A 3 10.29 14.48 -16.90
N HIS A 4 10.77 13.24 -16.74
CA HIS A 4 11.73 12.64 -17.66
C HIS A 4 10.99 11.76 -18.68
N ARG A 5 11.21 12.00 -19.97
CA ARG A 5 10.67 11.17 -21.04
C ARG A 5 11.41 9.83 -21.08
N LYS A 6 10.65 8.73 -21.12
CA LYS A 6 11.16 7.37 -21.33
C LYS A 6 10.47 6.74 -22.54
N THR A 7 11.23 6.05 -23.38
CA THR A 7 10.69 5.17 -24.42
C THR A 7 10.53 3.79 -23.83
N ILE A 8 9.36 3.17 -24.01
CA ILE A 8 9.02 1.85 -23.47
C ILE A 8 8.51 1.02 -24.64
N THR A 9 8.94 -0.24 -24.72
CA THR A 9 8.42 -1.21 -25.69
C THR A 9 7.40 -2.09 -24.98
N LEU A 10 6.24 -2.23 -25.60
CA LEU A 10 5.15 -3.09 -25.14
C LEU A 10 4.88 -4.17 -26.19
N THR A 11 4.40 -5.31 -25.72
CA THR A 11 3.76 -6.30 -26.60
C THR A 11 2.44 -5.74 -27.14
N GLU A 12 1.95 -6.28 -28.25
CA GLU A 12 0.65 -5.91 -28.83
C GLU A 12 -0.48 -6.05 -27.80
N GLN A 13 -0.51 -7.16 -27.07
CA GLN A 13 -1.49 -7.40 -26.01
C GLN A 13 -1.47 -6.32 -24.90
N GLN A 14 -0.28 -5.85 -24.52
CA GLN A 14 -0.14 -4.80 -23.50
C GLN A 14 -0.58 -3.45 -24.04
N ASP A 15 -0.27 -3.14 -25.29
CA ASP A 15 -0.70 -1.91 -25.95
C ASP A 15 -2.24 -1.85 -26.07
N ASP A 16 -2.87 -2.94 -26.51
CA ASP A 16 -4.33 -3.05 -26.56
C ASP A 16 -4.97 -2.88 -25.19
N TRP A 17 -4.35 -3.46 -24.16
CA TRP A 17 -4.79 -3.26 -22.79
C TRP A 17 -4.70 -1.78 -22.37
N VAL A 18 -3.57 -1.11 -22.60
CA VAL A 18 -3.39 0.32 -22.29
C VAL A 18 -4.45 1.16 -23.01
N LYS A 19 -4.68 0.92 -24.30
CA LYS A 19 -5.72 1.59 -25.09
C LYS A 19 -7.11 1.38 -24.52
N SER A 20 -7.45 0.17 -24.05
CA SER A 20 -8.74 -0.10 -23.41
C SER A 20 -8.95 0.74 -22.14
N GLN A 21 -7.89 0.95 -21.36
CA GLN A 21 -7.95 1.75 -20.14
C GLN A 21 -8.16 3.23 -20.46
N ILE A 22 -7.55 3.73 -21.53
CA ILE A 22 -7.76 5.09 -22.02
C ILE A 22 -9.20 5.25 -22.56
N ALA A 23 -9.66 4.31 -23.39
CA ALA A 23 -11.01 4.31 -23.96
C ALA A 23 -12.11 4.26 -22.89
N SER A 24 -11.84 3.65 -21.73
CA SER A 24 -12.76 3.66 -20.59
C SER A 24 -12.94 5.04 -19.93
N GLY A 25 -12.13 6.04 -20.31
CA GLY A 25 -12.23 7.42 -19.83
C GLY A 25 -11.48 7.70 -18.52
N HIS A 26 -10.83 6.69 -17.93
CA HIS A 26 -10.09 6.86 -16.67
C HIS A 26 -8.74 7.58 -16.83
N PHE A 27 -8.17 7.58 -18.05
CA PHE A 27 -6.87 8.16 -18.35
C PHE A 27 -6.92 8.89 -19.70
N GLY A 28 -6.23 10.02 -19.81
CA GLY A 28 -6.17 10.81 -21.04
C GLY A 28 -5.10 10.35 -22.03
N ASN A 29 -4.11 9.56 -21.59
CA ASN A 29 -3.04 9.02 -22.44
C ASN A 29 -2.27 7.88 -21.74
N ASP A 30 -1.42 7.20 -22.50
CA ASP A 30 -0.59 6.07 -22.07
C ASP A 30 0.32 6.45 -20.89
N SER A 31 0.92 7.64 -20.93
CA SER A 31 1.84 8.10 -19.89
C SER A 31 1.14 8.31 -18.55
N GLU A 32 -0.12 8.72 -18.54
CA GLU A 32 -0.95 8.81 -17.34
C GLU A 32 -1.22 7.46 -16.74
N TYR A 33 -1.63 6.49 -17.58
CA TYR A 33 -1.89 5.13 -17.12
C TYR A 33 -0.62 4.48 -16.55
N ILE A 34 0.51 4.58 -17.26
CA ILE A 34 1.79 4.03 -16.80
C ILE A 34 2.23 4.69 -15.46
N ARG A 35 2.08 6.01 -15.33
CA ARG A 35 2.38 6.70 -14.05
C ARG A 35 1.49 6.23 -12.92
N ASP A 36 0.21 5.94 -13.19
CA ASP A 36 -0.69 5.39 -12.19
C ASP A 36 -0.31 3.97 -11.77
N LEU A 37 0.06 3.10 -12.73
CA LEU A 37 0.59 1.76 -12.42
C LEU A 37 1.84 1.82 -11.53
N ILE A 38 2.77 2.73 -11.83
CA ILE A 38 3.98 2.94 -11.00
C ILE A 38 3.58 3.36 -9.58
N ARG A 39 2.62 4.27 -9.43
CA ARG A 39 2.14 4.70 -8.10
C ARG A 39 1.52 3.54 -7.33
N ARG A 40 0.69 2.72 -7.98
CA ARG A 40 0.06 1.54 -7.35
C ARG A 40 1.11 0.53 -6.89
N ASP A 41 2.13 0.28 -7.71
CA ASP A 41 3.27 -0.59 -7.36
C ASP A 41 4.04 -0.05 -6.16
N GLN A 42 4.37 1.25 -6.14
CA GLN A 42 5.04 1.90 -5.02
C GLN A 42 4.24 1.76 -3.72
N GLN A 43 2.93 2.06 -3.77
CA GLN A 43 2.05 1.93 -2.60
C GLN A 43 1.92 0.47 -2.12
N ALA A 44 1.88 -0.49 -3.04
CA ALA A 44 1.84 -1.91 -2.67
C ALA A 44 3.13 -2.34 -1.97
N LYS A 45 4.29 -1.91 -2.46
CA LYS A 45 5.59 -2.17 -1.85
C LYS A 45 5.72 -1.51 -0.48
N GLU A 46 5.25 -0.27 -0.35
CA GLU A 46 5.22 0.44 0.93
C GLU A 46 4.36 -0.30 1.96
N ARG A 47 3.11 -0.66 1.62
CA ARG A 47 2.24 -1.44 2.52
C ARG A 47 2.88 -2.76 2.95
N LEU A 48 3.54 -3.45 2.02
CA LEU A 48 4.23 -4.70 2.34
C LEU A 48 5.43 -4.48 3.26
N ALA A 49 6.19 -3.42 3.05
CA ALA A 49 7.29 -3.05 3.93
C ALA A 49 6.80 -2.72 5.34
N THR A 50 5.74 -1.92 5.47
CA THR A 50 5.11 -1.61 6.76
C THR A 50 4.62 -2.87 7.47
N LEU A 51 3.97 -3.80 6.75
CA LEU A 51 3.51 -5.06 7.33
C LEU A 51 4.68 -5.89 7.85
N ARG A 52 5.75 -6.04 7.06
CA ARG A 52 6.95 -6.78 7.48
C ARG A 52 7.62 -6.17 8.71
N GLN A 53 7.67 -4.84 8.77
CA GLN A 53 8.20 -4.13 9.92
C GLN A 53 7.35 -4.38 11.18
N ALA A 54 6.03 -4.29 11.08
CA ALA A 54 5.12 -4.56 12.20
C ALA A 54 5.20 -6.02 12.68
N LEU A 55 5.42 -6.98 11.77
CA LEU A 55 5.64 -8.38 12.13
C LEU A 55 6.96 -8.56 12.89
N ALA A 56 8.06 -7.97 12.40
CA ALA A 56 9.36 -8.04 13.07
C ALA A 56 9.32 -7.40 14.47
N GLU A 57 8.62 -6.27 14.62
CA GLU A 57 8.36 -5.64 15.93
C GLU A 57 7.54 -6.57 16.84
N GLY A 58 6.50 -7.22 16.31
CA GLY A 58 5.72 -8.21 17.05
C GLY A 58 6.55 -9.41 17.50
N GLU A 59 7.38 -9.98 16.62
CA GLU A 59 8.25 -11.12 16.91
C GLU A 59 9.33 -10.79 17.95
N SER A 60 9.83 -9.56 17.94
CA SER A 60 10.80 -9.06 18.93
C SER A 60 10.16 -8.53 20.23
N SER A 61 8.82 -8.43 20.30
CA SER A 61 8.10 -7.89 21.46
C SER A 61 8.08 -8.79 22.71
N GLY A 62 8.70 -9.98 22.62
CA GLY A 62 8.83 -10.93 23.70
C GLY A 62 7.95 -12.17 23.52
N GLN A 63 7.83 -12.98 24.57
CA GLN A 63 7.11 -14.25 24.49
C GLN A 63 5.58 -14.04 24.36
N PRO A 64 4.92 -14.79 23.46
CA PRO A 64 3.47 -14.71 23.33
C PRO A 64 2.78 -15.17 24.63
N ARG A 65 1.70 -14.49 24.98
CA ARG A 65 0.85 -14.79 26.15
C ARG A 65 -0.58 -15.08 25.70
N PRO A 66 -1.37 -15.84 26.47
CA PRO A 66 -2.78 -16.04 26.18
C PRO A 66 -3.53 -14.70 26.04
N LEU A 67 -4.42 -14.64 25.04
CA LEU A 67 -5.17 -13.42 24.72
C LEU A 67 -6.36 -13.25 25.69
N ASP A 68 -6.31 -12.21 26.53
CA ASP A 68 -7.45 -11.77 27.34
C ASP A 68 -8.02 -10.45 26.81
N THR A 69 -9.07 -10.57 26.00
CA THR A 69 -9.72 -9.41 25.38
C THR A 69 -10.46 -8.53 26.40
N SER A 70 -10.87 -9.08 27.54
CA SER A 70 -11.58 -8.34 28.59
C SER A 70 -10.63 -7.42 29.36
N ALA A 71 -9.46 -7.94 29.74
CA ALA A 71 -8.40 -7.19 30.39
C ALA A 71 -7.83 -6.10 29.46
N ILE A 72 -7.62 -6.40 28.17
CA ILE A 72 -7.16 -5.41 27.19
C ILE A 72 -8.14 -4.25 27.06
N LYS A 73 -9.45 -4.54 26.95
CA LYS A 73 -10.49 -3.49 26.88
C LYS A 73 -10.57 -2.67 28.16
N ALA A 74 -10.44 -3.29 29.33
CA ALA A 74 -10.42 -2.59 30.60
C ALA A 74 -9.21 -1.65 30.69
N ALA A 75 -8.00 -2.15 30.41
CA ALA A 75 -6.78 -1.34 30.40
C ALA A 75 -6.85 -0.18 29.41
N GLY A 76 -7.42 -0.39 28.21
CA GLY A 76 -7.61 0.67 27.22
C GLY A 76 -8.56 1.77 27.70
N ARG A 77 -9.68 1.41 28.35
CA ARG A 77 -10.62 2.39 28.93
C ARG A 77 -9.99 3.20 30.06
N GLU A 78 -9.18 2.57 30.91
CA GLU A 78 -8.49 3.29 31.98
C GLU A 78 -7.47 4.28 31.40
N ARG A 79 -6.68 3.91 30.38
CA ARG A 79 -5.76 4.84 29.68
C ARG A 79 -6.47 6.07 29.11
N ILE A 80 -7.66 5.89 28.54
CA ILE A 80 -8.45 7.01 28.00
C ILE A 80 -8.97 7.93 29.13
N LYS A 81 -9.32 7.38 30.29
CA LYS A 81 -9.79 8.16 31.46
C LYS A 81 -8.65 8.89 32.17
N THR A 82 -7.45 8.29 32.21
CA THR A 82 -6.28 8.88 32.87
C THR A 82 -5.65 9.99 32.03
N GLY A 83 -5.96 10.08 30.73
CA GLY A 83 -5.40 11.09 29.83
C GLY A 83 -3.92 10.82 29.52
N ASP A 84 -3.45 11.34 28.40
CA ASP A 84 -2.02 11.57 28.15
C ASP A 84 -1.36 12.30 29.33
#